data_AF-A0ABD4VE02-F1
#
_entry.id   AF-A0ABD4VE02-F1
#
_cell.length_a   1.000
_cell.length_b   1.000
_cell.length_c   1.000
_cell.angle_alpha   90.00
_cell.angle_beta   90.00
_cell.angle_gamma   90.00
#
_symmetry.space_group_name_H-M   'P 1'
#
loop_
_entity.id
_entity.type
_entity.pdbx_description
1 polymer ?
#
loop_
_entity_poly.entity_id
_entity_poly.type
_entity_poly.pdbx_seq_one_letter_code
_entity_poly.pdbx_strand_id
1 'polypeptide(L)' 'MTGGQPTFAWCFSHGTMHRFQPDTDPWCTANWVAFTATAEDTALKAKTHAYGNARFLHELPVEQQLEVIEIGEARP' A
#
# COMPACT_ATOMS: atom_id res chain seq x y z
N MET A 1 -4.42 14.86 22.47
CA MET A 1 -3.85 13.63 21.87
C MET A 1 -4.75 13.23 20.72
N THR A 2 -4.58 13.83 19.55
CA THR A 2 -5.19 13.34 18.32
C THR A 2 -4.36 12.15 17.88
N GLY A 3 -4.71 10.95 18.33
CA GLY A 3 -4.17 9.72 17.75
C GLY A 3 -4.46 9.76 16.25
N GLY A 4 -3.43 9.55 15.42
CA GLY A 4 -3.60 9.57 13.97
C GLY A 4 -4.59 8.51 13.49
N GLN A 5 -4.89 8.49 12.19
CA GLN A 5 -5.66 7.39 11.59
C GLN A 5 -4.70 6.28 11.16
N PRO A 6 -5.11 4.99 11.26
CA PRO A 6 -4.28 3.90 10.78
C PRO A 6 -4.05 4.03 9.27
N THR A 7 -2.84 3.73 8.83
CA THR A 7 -2.52 3.70 7.40
C THR A 7 -2.83 2.32 6.85
N PHE A 8 -3.69 2.26 5.83
CA PHE A 8 -3.93 1.05 5.06
C PHE A 8 -2.99 1.04 3.86
N ALA A 9 -2.22 -0.03 3.68
CA ALA A 9 -1.27 -0.14 2.58
C ALA A 9 -1.32 -1.51 1.91
N TRP A 10 -1.43 -1.56 0.59
CA TRP A 10 -1.37 -2.83 -0.14
C TRP A 10 0.07 -3.23 -0.40
N CYS A 11 0.47 -4.41 0.06
CA CYS A 11 1.79 -4.96 -0.18
C CYS A 11 1.78 -5.88 -1.41
N PHE A 12 2.48 -5.49 -2.47
CA PHE A 12 2.58 -6.25 -3.72
C PHE A 12 3.55 -7.43 -3.64
N SER A 13 4.30 -7.57 -2.54
CA SER A 13 5.10 -8.76 -2.25
C SER A 13 4.33 -9.82 -1.47
N HIS A 14 3.42 -9.42 -0.56
CA HIS A 14 2.61 -10.35 0.24
C HIS A 14 1.22 -10.60 -0.34
N GLY A 15 0.76 -9.74 -1.26
CA GLY A 15 -0.58 -9.83 -1.85
C GLY A 15 -1.69 -9.64 -0.82
N THR A 16 -1.47 -8.75 0.15
CA THR A 16 -2.41 -8.48 1.24
C THR A 16 -2.40 -7.01 1.67
N MET A 17 -3.47 -6.58 2.32
CA MET A 17 -3.59 -5.27 2.94
C MET A 17 -2.90 -5.29 4.32
N HIS A 18 -1.99 -4.34 4.52
CA HIS A 18 -1.43 -4.04 5.84
C HIS A 18 -2.22 -2.91 6.48
N ARG A 19 -2.28 -2.96 7.81
CA ARG A 19 -2.81 -1.89 8.65
C ARG A 19 -1.71 -1.47 9.62
N PHE A 20 -1.15 -0.29 9.42
CA PHE A 20 -0.16 0.29 10.31
C PHE A 20 -0.87 1.19 11.32
N GLN A 21 -0.53 1.02 12.60
CA GLN A 21 -1.10 1.88 13.63
C GLN A 21 -0.48 3.27 13.53
N PRO A 22 -1.23 4.32 13.90
CA PRO A 22 -0.66 5.66 14.04
C PRO A 22 0.57 5.62 14.94
N ASP A 23 1.56 6.44 14.62
CA ASP A 23 2.75 6.64 15.46
C ASP A 23 3.58 5.35 15.67
N THR A 24 3.41 4.36 14.79
CA THR A 24 4.26 3.15 14.74
C THR A 24 4.98 3.09 13.41
N ASP A 25 6.25 2.68 13.45
CA ASP A 25 7.01 2.44 12.23
C ASP A 25 6.36 1.29 11.44
N PRO A 26 6.19 1.43 10.11
CA PRO A 26 5.73 0.33 9.28
C PRO A 26 6.63 -0.89 9.43
N TRP A 27 6.05 -2.01 9.87
CA TRP A 27 6.80 -3.26 10.10
C TRP A 27 7.19 -3.98 8.80
N CYS A 28 6.57 -3.61 7.67
CA CYS A 28 6.83 -4.22 6.37
C CYS A 28 7.86 -3.42 5.59
N THR A 29 8.95 -4.07 5.20
CA THR A 29 10.04 -3.50 4.40
C THR A 29 9.92 -3.82 2.90
N ALA A 30 8.85 -4.50 2.48
CA ALA A 30 8.57 -4.80 1.08
C ALA A 30 7.92 -3.62 0.36
N ASN A 31 7.70 -3.73 -0.95
CA ASN A 31 7.05 -2.68 -1.73
C ASN A 31 5.54 -2.66 -1.45
N TRP A 32 5.07 -1.55 -0.88
CA TRP A 32 3.66 -1.32 -0.60
C TRP A 32 3.25 0.11 -0.94
N VAL A 33 1.96 0.28 -1.25
CA VAL A 33 1.35 1.59 -1.54
C VAL A 33 0.31 1.89 -0.49
N ALA A 34 0.41 3.06 0.15
CA ALA A 34 -0.55 3.54 1.14
C ALA A 34 -1.80 4.14 0.47
N PHE A 35 -2.96 3.90 1.07
CA PHE A 35 -4.25 4.44 0.65
C PHE A 35 -4.83 5.33 1.74
N THR A 36 -5.28 6.51 1.37
CA THR A 36 -6.03 7.39 2.28
C THR A 36 -7.44 6.82 2.45
N ALA A 37 -7.66 6.10 3.54
CA ALA A 37 -8.94 5.46 3.86
C ALA A 37 -9.13 5.33 5.37
N THR A 38 -10.38 5.44 5.82
CA THR A 38 -10.75 5.25 7.23
C THR A 38 -11.15 3.81 7.56
N ALA A 39 -11.28 2.95 6.55
CA ALA A 39 -11.68 1.55 6.68
C ALA A 39 -10.99 0.69 5.60
N GLU A 40 -10.77 -0.58 5.91
CA GLU A 40 -10.09 -1.54 5.04
C GLU A 40 -10.82 -1.75 3.71
N ASP A 41 -12.14 -1.90 3.73
CA ASP A 41 -12.94 -2.05 2.51
C ASP A 41 -12.81 -0.86 1.56
N THR A 42 -12.70 0.35 2.12
CA THR A 42 -12.49 1.57 1.34
C THR A 42 -11.08 1.58 0.71
N ALA A 43 -10.07 1.15 1.47
CA ALA A 43 -8.71 0.99 0.95
C ALA A 43 -8.64 -0.08 -0.16
N LEU A 44 -9.34 -1.20 0.00
CA LEU A 44 -9.44 -2.26 -1.01
C LEU A 44 -10.11 -1.76 -2.29
N LYS A 45 -11.19 -0.98 -2.18
CA LYS A 45 -11.84 -0.35 -3.34
C LYS A 45 -10.89 0.62 -4.06
N ALA A 46 -10.16 1.45 -3.31
CA ALA A 46 -9.17 2.36 -3.87
C ALA A 46 -8.02 1.61 -4.56
N LYS A 47 -7.50 0.55 -3.94
CA LYS A 47 -6.50 -0.34 -4.52
C LYS A 47 -6.99 -0.98 -5.82
N THR A 48 -8.23 -1.48 -5.85
CA THR A 48 -8.80 -2.11 -7.04
C THR A 48 -9.06 -1.09 -8.15
N HIS A 49 -9.46 0.13 -7.80
CA HIS A 49 -9.62 1.21 -8.77
C HIS A 49 -8.27 1.62 -9.40
N ALA A 50 -7.19 1.70 -8.62
CA ALA A 50 -5.87 2.12 -9.10
C ALA A 50 -5.10 1.01 -9.84
N TYR A 51 -5.11 -0.20 -9.30
CA TYR A 51 -4.23 -1.31 -9.72
C TYR A 51 -5.00 -2.56 -10.17
N GLY A 52 -6.33 -2.47 -10.33
CA GLY A 52 -7.17 -3.59 -10.73
C GLY A 52 -7.10 -4.77 -9.76
N ASN A 53 -7.21 -5.98 -10.32
CA ASN A 53 -7.20 -7.22 -9.54
C ASN A 53 -5.78 -7.75 -9.22
N ALA A 54 -4.72 -7.04 -9.63
CA ALA A 54 -3.34 -7.46 -9.41
C ALA A 54 -3.04 -7.61 -7.91
N ARG A 55 -2.73 -8.82 -7.48
CA ARG A 55 -2.34 -9.14 -6.11
C ARG A 55 -0.85 -8.91 -5.92
N PHE A 56 -0.05 -9.28 -6.92
CA PHE A 56 1.41 -9.22 -6.86
C PHE A 56 2.01 -8.23 -7.86
N LEU A 57 3.24 -7.78 -7.60
CA LEU A 57 3.93 -6.78 -8.43
C LEU A 57 4.00 -7.20 -9.91
N HIS A 58 4.37 -8.46 -10.19
CA HIS A 58 4.54 -8.98 -11.55
C HIS A 58 3.22 -9.10 -12.34
N GLU A 59 2.07 -8.92 -11.69
CA GLU A 59 0.75 -8.92 -12.35
C GLU A 59 0.34 -7.53 -12.84
N LEU A 60 1.09 -6.48 -12.44
CA LEU A 60 0.86 -5.11 -12.90
C LEU A 60 1.45 -4.88 -14.29
N PRO A 61 0.90 -3.93 -15.07
CA PRO A 61 1.61 -3.32 -16.20
C PRO A 61 2.98 -2.78 -15.77
N VAL A 62 3.97 -2.80 -16.68
CA VAL A 62 5.36 -2.42 -16.38
C VAL A 62 5.45 -1.01 -15.77
N GLU A 63 4.67 -0.08 -16.28
CA GLU A 63 4.63 1.31 -15.79
C GLU A 63 4.18 1.37 -14.32
N GLN A 64 3.20 0.57 -13.94
CA GLN A 64 2.72 0.48 -12.55
C GLN A 64 3.69 -0.30 -11.66
N GLN A 65 4.46 -1.23 -12.21
CA GLN A 65 5.53 -1.89 -11.44
C GLN A 65 6.60 -0.89 -11.03
N LEU A 66 7.02 -0.02 -11.96
CA LEU A 66 8.01 1.03 -11.70
C LEU A 66 7.51 2.01 -10.64
N GLU A 67 6.26 2.48 -10.74
CA GLU A 67 5.63 3.34 -9.74
C GLU A 67 5.69 2.73 -8.33
N VAL A 68 5.31 1.45 -8.19
CA VAL A 68 5.31 0.75 -6.89
C VAL A 68 6.73 0.59 -6.32
N ILE A 69 7.73 0.37 -7.18
CA ILE A 69 9.14 0.28 -6.77
C ILE A 69 9.65 1.66 -6.32
N GLU A 70 9.37 2.72 -7.08
CA GLU A 70 9.79 4.09 -6.76
C GLU A 70 9.15 4.62 -5.47
N ILE A 71 7.89 4.25 -5.18
CA ILE A 71 7.24 4.55 -3.89
C ILE A 71 7.97 3.90 -2.71
N GLY A 72 8.50 2.69 -2.90
CA GLY A 72 9.30 1.98 -1.90
C GLY A 72 10.73 2.49 -1.77
N GLU A 73 11.27 3.13 -2.81
CA GLU A 73 12.60 3.73 -2.85
C GLU A 73 12.57 5.26 -2.63
N ALA A 74 12.00 5.72 -1.52
CA ALA A 74 12.40 7.02 -1.00
C ALA A 74 13.86 6.93 -0.51
N ARG A 75 14.80 7.39 -1.34
CA ARG A 75 16.20 7.64 -0.95
C ARG A 75 16.69 8.96 -1.54
N PRO A 76 17.54 9.69 -0.82
CA PRO A 76 17.43 10.21 0.55
C PRO A 76 16.64 11.53 0.65
#